data_AF-A0A840XPE1-F1
#
_entry.id   AF-A0A840XPE1-F1
#
_cell.length_a   1.000
_cell.length_b   1.000
_cell.length_c   1.000
_cell.angle_alpha   90.00
_cell.angle_beta   90.00
_cell.angle_gamma   90.00
#
_symmetry.space_group_name_H-M   'P 1'
#
loop_
_entity.id
_entity.type
_entity.pdbx_description
1 polymer ?
#
loop_
_entity_poly.entity_id
_entity_poly.type
_entity_poly.pdbx_seq_one_letter_code
_entity_poly.pdbx_strand_id
1 'polypeptide(L)'
;MARRITVEVALILVLTILLSWTVLGAFALTDSADPVGTLVDQTPRVLFGLLGIGLALWTILLIIGAIVSRRRSAGWRVATHLFSLLVALAVNIGVFALLSTAAGGSGGEDWGMLVVAIAGAAAAAVFASGVIVVLVVELLVLPKLPRT
;
A
#
# COMPACT_ATOMS: atom_id res chain seq x y z
N MET A 1 -3.91 -14.90 21.54
CA MET A 1 -2.87 -15.06 20.47
C MET A 1 -3.31 -14.67 19.06
N ALA A 2 -4.11 -15.47 18.33
CA ALA A 2 -4.47 -15.16 16.93
C ALA A 2 -5.17 -13.79 16.81
N ARG A 3 -6.05 -13.48 17.77
CA ARG A 3 -6.77 -12.20 17.87
C ARG A 3 -5.86 -10.97 17.81
N ARG A 4 -4.69 -10.99 18.47
CA ARG A 4 -3.78 -9.83 18.49
C ARG A 4 -3.12 -9.60 17.13
N ILE A 5 -2.69 -10.68 16.48
CA ILE A 5 -2.10 -10.65 15.13
C ILE A 5 -3.16 -10.19 14.13
N THR A 6 -4.38 -10.72 14.21
CA THR A 6 -5.48 -10.30 13.35
C THR A 6 -5.78 -8.80 13.52
N VAL A 7 -5.82 -8.29 14.75
CA VAL A 7 -6.06 -6.86 15.01
C VAL A 7 -4.91 -6.00 14.48
N GLU A 8 -3.66 -6.39 14.70
CA GLU A 8 -2.47 -5.70 14.16
C GLU A 8 -2.53 -5.60 12.63
N VAL A 9 -2.70 -6.74 11.97
CA VAL A 9 -2.76 -6.81 10.49
C VAL A 9 -3.95 -6.03 9.96
N ALA A 10 -5.13 -6.19 10.56
CA ALA A 10 -6.34 -5.49 10.14
C ALA A 10 -6.21 -3.98 10.31
N LEU A 11 -5.67 -3.50 11.45
CA LEU A 11 -5.46 -2.07 11.68
C LEU A 11 -4.46 -1.49 10.68
N ILE A 12 -3.31 -2.14 10.48
CA ILE A 12 -2.31 -1.65 9.54
C ILE A 12 -2.88 -1.59 8.12
N LEU A 13 -3.53 -2.66 7.66
CA LEU A 13 -4.08 -2.72 6.30
C LEU A 13 -5.21 -1.72 6.10
N VAL A 14 -6.24 -1.75 6.95
CA VAL A 14 -7.43 -0.92 6.78
C VAL A 14 -7.08 0.55 6.89
N LEU A 15 -6.29 0.95 7.89
CA LEU A 15 -5.91 2.35 8.06
C LEU A 15 -4.98 2.82 6.94
N THR A 16 -4.07 1.97 6.44
CA THR A 16 -3.21 2.34 5.30
C THR A 16 -4.04 2.55 4.05
N ILE A 17 -5.00 1.65 3.76
CA ILE A 17 -5.89 1.78 2.61
C ILE A 17 -6.76 3.03 2.72
N LEU A 18 -7.38 3.27 3.89
CA LEU A 18 -8.19 4.46 4.11
C LEU A 18 -7.37 5.75 3.98
N LEU A 19 -6.19 5.81 4.59
CA LEU A 19 -5.32 6.99 4.48
C LEU A 19 -4.84 7.20 3.05
N SER A 20 -4.41 6.14 2.36
CA SER A 20 -4.00 6.21 0.95
C SER A 20 -5.15 6.69 0.06
N TRP A 21 -6.36 6.20 0.32
CA TRP A 21 -7.56 6.66 -0.37
C TRP A 21 -7.76 8.15 -0.17
N THR A 22 -7.66 8.66 1.06
CA THR A 22 -7.80 10.11 1.32
C THR A 22 -6.73 10.93 0.65
N VAL A 23 -5.48 10.47 0.61
CA VAL A 23 -4.36 11.16 -0.03
C VAL A 23 -4.54 11.21 -1.55
N LEU A 24 -4.83 10.07 -2.17
CA LEU A 24 -5.08 9.99 -3.61
C LEU A 24 -6.34 10.76 -4.00
N GLY A 25 -7.38 10.68 -3.18
CA GLY A 25 -8.60 11.46 -3.34
C GLY A 25 -8.31 12.96 -3.31
N ALA A 26 -7.53 13.44 -2.34
CA ALA A 26 -7.16 14.86 -2.25
C ALA A 26 -6.43 15.36 -3.51
N PHE A 27 -5.54 14.55 -4.10
CA PHE A 27 -4.90 14.89 -5.38
C PHE A 27 -5.89 14.92 -6.54
N ALA A 28 -6.87 14.01 -6.58
CA ALA A 28 -7.90 14.02 -7.62
C ALA A 28 -8.83 15.25 -7.54
N LEU A 29 -9.08 15.76 -6.32
CA LEU A 29 -9.89 16.97 -6.10
C LEU A 29 -9.22 18.25 -6.65
N THR A 30 -7.90 18.29 -6.74
CA THR A 30 -7.18 19.49 -7.20
C THR A 30 -7.17 19.67 -8.72
N ASP A 31 -7.54 18.64 -9.48
CA ASP A 31 -7.36 18.59 -10.93
C ASP A 31 -8.68 18.36 -11.71
N SER A 32 -9.84 18.40 -11.03
CA SER A 32 -11.12 18.03 -11.65
C SER A 32 -12.24 19.05 -11.45
N ALA A 33 -13.04 19.24 -12.50
CA ALA A 33 -14.27 20.04 -12.48
C ALA A 33 -15.45 19.32 -11.80
N ASP A 34 -15.43 17.99 -11.76
CA ASP A 34 -16.33 17.15 -10.94
C ASP A 34 -15.51 16.32 -9.92
N PRO A 35 -15.18 16.94 -8.77
CA PRO A 35 -14.33 16.33 -7.75
C PRO A 35 -14.89 15.05 -7.14
N VAL A 36 -16.22 14.99 -6.94
CA VAL A 36 -16.85 13.88 -6.23
C VAL A 36 -16.95 12.64 -7.13
N GLY A 37 -17.34 12.81 -8.40
CA GLY A 37 -17.36 11.72 -9.37
C GLY A 37 -15.96 11.12 -9.58
N THR A 38 -14.95 11.98 -9.70
CA THR A 38 -13.56 11.53 -9.91
C THR A 38 -13.03 10.68 -8.74
N LEU A 39 -13.33 11.08 -7.50
CA LEU A 39 -12.88 10.36 -6.30
C LEU A 39 -13.55 8.99 -6.15
N VAL A 40 -14.84 8.87 -6.51
CA VAL A 40 -15.59 7.61 -6.44
C VAL A 40 -15.17 6.65 -7.55
N ASP A 41 -14.85 7.15 -8.74
CA ASP A 41 -14.59 6.31 -9.91
C ASP A 41 -13.11 5.94 -10.09
N GLN A 42 -12.18 6.85 -9.81
CA GLN A 42 -10.75 6.68 -10.15
C GLN A 42 -9.92 6.15 -8.99
N THR A 43 -10.14 6.62 -7.75
CA THR A 43 -9.36 6.19 -6.58
C THR A 43 -9.38 4.67 -6.35
N PRO A 44 -10.53 3.97 -6.38
CA PRO A 44 -10.54 2.51 -6.27
C PRO A 44 -9.87 1.81 -7.47
N ARG A 45 -9.97 2.36 -8.69
CA ARG A 45 -9.27 1.79 -9.87
C ARG A 45 -7.76 1.88 -9.72
N VAL A 46 -7.25 2.99 -9.17
CA VAL A 46 -5.81 3.14 -8.91
C VAL A 46 -5.37 2.20 -7.78
N LEU A 47 -6.09 2.19 -6.65
CA LEU A 47 -5.71 1.36 -5.49
C LEU A 47 -5.82 -0.14 -5.77
N PHE A 48 -6.92 -0.60 -6.38
CA PHE A 48 -7.14 -2.04 -6.58
C PHE A 48 -6.73 -2.52 -7.96
N GLY A 49 -6.80 -1.67 -8.99
CA GLY A 49 -6.35 -2.00 -10.34
C GLY A 49 -4.83 -1.91 -10.49
N LEU A 50 -4.22 -0.77 -10.15
CA LEU A 50 -2.77 -0.56 -10.34
C LEU A 50 -1.91 -1.06 -9.18
N LEU A 51 -2.45 -1.20 -7.98
CA LEU A 51 -1.69 -1.68 -6.81
C LEU A 51 -2.19 -3.01 -6.28
N GLY A 52 -3.19 -3.64 -6.91
CA GLY A 52 -3.84 -4.86 -6.40
C GLY A 52 -2.87 -6.00 -6.12
N ILE A 53 -1.92 -6.25 -7.04
CA ILE A 53 -0.87 -7.28 -6.87
C ILE A 53 0.02 -6.95 -5.67
N GLY A 54 0.47 -5.70 -5.58
CA GLY A 54 1.27 -5.20 -4.47
C GLY A 54 0.55 -5.28 -3.13
N LEU A 55 -0.73 -4.90 -3.07
CA LEU A 55 -1.54 -4.96 -1.85
C LEU A 55 -1.78 -6.40 -1.40
N ALA A 56 -2.04 -7.32 -2.33
CA ALA A 56 -2.19 -8.74 -2.03
C ALA A 56 -0.87 -9.34 -1.48
N LEU A 57 0.24 -9.07 -2.17
CA LEU A 57 1.57 -9.51 -1.74
C LEU A 57 1.93 -8.90 -0.37
N TRP A 58 1.69 -7.61 -0.19
CA TRP A 58 1.95 -6.93 1.07
C TRP A 58 1.13 -7.53 2.21
N THR A 59 -0.16 -7.82 1.99
CA THR A 59 -1.02 -8.47 2.98
C THR A 59 -0.42 -9.80 3.46
N ILE A 60 0.05 -10.63 2.54
CA ILE A 60 0.70 -11.90 2.87
C ILE A 60 1.97 -11.66 3.69
N LEU A 61 2.84 -10.77 3.22
CA LEU A 61 4.11 -10.47 3.91
C LEU A 61 3.90 -9.82 5.28
N LEU A 62 2.86 -9.01 5.44
CA LEU A 62 2.48 -8.37 6.70
C LEU A 62 2.01 -9.41 7.72
N ILE A 63 1.20 -10.39 7.30
CA ILE A 63 0.79 -11.52 8.14
C ILE A 63 2.01 -12.32 8.59
N ILE A 64 2.90 -12.68 7.67
CA ILE A 64 4.14 -13.41 7.97
C ILE A 64 5.00 -12.59 8.94
N GLY A 65 5.19 -11.30 8.66
CA GLY A 65 5.93 -10.37 9.48
C GLY A 65 5.39 -10.29 10.91
N ALA A 66 4.07 -10.15 11.08
CA ALA A 66 3.42 -10.11 12.38
C ALA A 66 3.61 -11.41 13.17
N ILE A 67 3.59 -12.57 12.50
CA ILE A 67 3.82 -13.88 13.12
C ILE A 67 5.29 -14.04 13.55
N VAL A 68 6.24 -13.73 12.65
CA VAL A 68 7.67 -13.96 12.88
C VAL A 68 8.24 -12.97 13.90
N SER A 69 7.83 -11.70 13.83
CA SER A 69 8.36 -10.63 14.68
C SER A 69 7.62 -10.48 16.02
N ARG A 70 6.64 -11.34 16.32
CA ARG A 70 5.76 -11.28 17.51
C ARG A 70 6.47 -11.14 18.87
N ARG A 71 7.68 -11.70 19.01
CA ARG A 71 8.49 -11.69 20.24
C ARG A 71 9.65 -10.69 20.18
N ARG A 72 9.77 -9.95 19.08
CA ARG A 72 10.84 -8.97 18.87
C ARG A 72 10.43 -7.61 19.43
N SER A 73 11.42 -6.73 19.59
CA SER A 73 11.19 -5.34 19.98
C SER A 73 10.33 -4.60 18.96
N ALA A 74 9.65 -3.53 19.39
CA ALA A 74 8.79 -2.74 18.53
C ALA A 74 9.54 -2.21 17.29
N GLY A 75 10.79 -1.77 17.44
CA GLY A 75 11.62 -1.31 16.32
C GLY A 75 11.83 -2.38 15.24
N TRP A 76 11.98 -3.64 15.62
CA TRP A 76 12.14 -4.74 14.66
C TRP A 76 10.83 -5.06 13.93
N ARG A 77 9.70 -4.95 14.63
CA ARG A 77 8.37 -5.15 14.06
C ARG A 77 8.05 -4.06 13.03
N VAL A 78 8.28 -2.79 13.41
CA VAL A 78 8.18 -1.64 12.49
C VAL A 78 9.05 -1.85 11.26
N ALA A 79 10.33 -2.16 11.43
CA ALA A 79 11.25 -2.38 10.31
C ALA A 79 10.76 -3.51 9.37
N THR A 80 10.26 -4.61 9.94
CA THR A 80 9.73 -5.75 9.17
C THR A 80 8.52 -5.35 8.33
N HIS A 81 7.57 -4.60 8.91
CA HIS A 81 6.35 -4.17 8.23
C HIS A 81 6.60 -3.11 7.16
N LEU A 82 7.54 -2.19 7.40
CA LEU A 82 7.94 -1.19 6.40
C LEU A 82 8.74 -1.81 5.26
N PHE A 83 9.63 -2.76 5.58
CA PHE A 83 10.38 -3.48 4.56
C PHE A 83 9.46 -4.34 3.70
N SER A 84 8.47 -5.03 4.30
CA SER A 84 7.50 -5.81 3.53
C SER A 84 6.65 -4.93 2.61
N LEU A 85 6.25 -3.74 3.06
CA LEU A 85 5.55 -2.76 2.23
C LEU A 85 6.41 -2.32 1.05
N LEU A 86 7.67 -1.94 1.31
CA LEU A 86 8.60 -1.52 0.27
C LEU A 86 8.79 -2.61 -0.78
N VAL A 87 9.05 -3.85 -0.34
CA VAL A 87 9.23 -5.00 -1.24
C VAL A 87 7.98 -5.23 -2.08
N ALA A 88 6.80 -5.20 -1.48
CA ALA A 88 5.56 -5.45 -2.21
C ALA A 88 5.28 -4.38 -3.26
N LEU A 89 5.54 -3.11 -2.96
CA LEU A 89 5.40 -2.01 -3.91
C LEU A 89 6.45 -2.07 -5.02
N ALA A 90 7.70 -2.37 -4.69
CA ALA A 90 8.77 -2.54 -5.67
C ALA A 90 8.48 -3.68 -6.64
N VAL A 91 7.99 -4.82 -6.12
CA VAL A 91 7.54 -5.95 -6.95
C VAL A 91 6.37 -5.55 -7.84
N ASN A 92 5.37 -4.84 -7.30
CA ASN A 92 4.22 -4.38 -8.08
C ASN A 92 4.66 -3.50 -9.26
N ILE A 93 5.47 -2.47 -9.00
CA ILE A 93 6.00 -1.57 -10.04
C ILE A 93 6.87 -2.36 -11.03
N GLY A 94 7.72 -3.26 -10.54
CA GLY A 94 8.57 -4.11 -11.38
C GLY A 94 7.76 -5.00 -12.32
N VAL A 95 6.65 -5.57 -11.86
CA VAL A 95 5.72 -6.35 -12.70
C VAL A 95 5.11 -5.45 -13.78
N PHE A 96 4.63 -4.25 -13.45
CA PHE A 96 4.10 -3.32 -14.46
C PHE A 96 5.16 -2.90 -15.48
N ALA A 97 6.40 -2.63 -15.04
CA ALA A 97 7.50 -2.28 -15.93
C ALA A 97 7.82 -3.44 -16.89
N LEU A 98 7.92 -4.67 -16.38
CA LEU A 98 8.14 -5.86 -17.21
C LEU A 98 7.01 -6.06 -18.21
N LEU A 99 5.75 -5.97 -17.78
CA LEU A 99 4.58 -6.08 -18.66
C LEU A 99 4.58 -5.00 -19.74
N SER A 100 4.93 -3.76 -19.39
CA SER A 100 5.05 -2.66 -20.35
C SER A 100 6.13 -2.93 -21.41
N THR A 101 7.26 -3.50 -21.03
CA THR A 101 8.34 -3.85 -21.98
C THR A 101 7.99 -5.07 -22.84
N ALA A 102 7.35 -6.09 -22.24
CA ALA A 102 6.99 -7.33 -22.92
C ALA A 102 5.81 -7.16 -23.90
N ALA A 103 4.90 -6.22 -23.62
CA ALA A 103 3.78 -5.91 -24.50
C ALA A 103 4.18 -5.15 -25.78
N GLY A 104 5.44 -4.72 -25.90
CA GLY A 104 6.07 -4.32 -27.17
C GLY A 104 5.32 -3.25 -27.97
N GLY A 105 5.50 -1.98 -27.63
CA GLY A 105 4.97 -0.87 -28.44
C GLY A 105 5.94 -0.44 -29.54
N SER A 106 6.00 -1.16 -30.67
CA SER A 106 6.62 -0.68 -31.93
C SER A 106 5.74 0.36 -32.65
N GLY A 107 5.01 1.19 -31.91
CA GLY A 107 4.01 2.11 -32.46
C GLY A 107 3.65 3.25 -31.51
N GLY A 108 4.49 4.28 -31.49
CA GLY A 108 4.10 5.69 -31.35
C GLY A 108 3.59 6.23 -30.02
N GLU A 109 2.99 5.44 -29.13
CA GLU A 109 2.37 5.97 -27.90
C GLU A 109 2.80 5.18 -26.65
N ASP A 110 3.69 5.78 -25.85
CA ASP A 110 4.30 5.25 -24.61
C ASP A 110 3.30 5.09 -23.43
N TRP A 111 2.05 4.68 -23.69
CA TRP A 111 1.01 4.49 -22.68
C TRP A 111 1.42 3.52 -21.57
N GLY A 112 2.22 2.49 -21.90
CA GLY A 112 2.73 1.55 -20.90
C GLY A 112 3.62 2.21 -19.85
N MET A 113 4.51 3.11 -20.27
CA MET A 113 5.37 3.88 -19.37
C MET A 113 4.58 4.87 -18.51
N LEU A 114 3.52 5.48 -19.06
CA LEU A 114 2.60 6.32 -18.29
C LEU A 114 1.91 5.53 -17.17
N VAL A 115 1.45 4.31 -17.44
CA VAL A 115 0.85 3.43 -16.42
C VAL A 115 1.85 3.10 -15.31
N VAL A 116 3.12 2.81 -15.66
CA VAL A 116 4.19 2.57 -14.67
C VAL A 116 4.42 3.81 -13.80
N ALA A 117 4.44 5.02 -14.40
CA ALA A 117 4.64 6.27 -13.67
C ALA A 117 3.48 6.55 -12.69
N ILE A 118 2.22 6.35 -13.13
CA ILE A 118 1.04 6.49 -12.27
C ILE A 118 1.08 5.46 -11.14
N ALA A 119 1.40 4.20 -11.44
CA ALA A 119 1.55 3.17 -10.43
C ALA A 119 2.67 3.51 -9.42
N GLY A 120 3.78 4.11 -9.87
CA GLY A 120 4.86 4.60 -9.02
C GLY A 120 4.44 5.73 -8.09
N ALA A 121 3.72 6.74 -8.62
CA ALA A 121 3.19 7.84 -7.81
C ALA A 121 2.17 7.33 -6.77
N ALA A 122 1.27 6.43 -7.18
CA ALA A 122 0.31 5.81 -6.29
C ALA A 122 1.00 4.97 -5.21
N ALA A 123 2.02 4.18 -5.58
CA ALA A 123 2.83 3.42 -4.64
C ALA A 123 3.55 4.32 -3.62
N ALA A 124 4.05 5.49 -4.03
CA ALA A 124 4.64 6.45 -3.12
C ALA A 124 3.62 6.98 -2.09
N ALA A 125 2.40 7.27 -2.52
CA ALA A 125 1.32 7.67 -1.62
C ALA A 125 0.94 6.55 -0.63
N VAL A 126 0.87 5.30 -1.10
CA VAL A 126 0.64 4.14 -0.24
C VAL A 126 1.80 3.91 0.73
N PHE A 127 3.04 4.09 0.28
CA PHE A 127 4.22 3.95 1.12
C PHE A 127 4.22 4.98 2.26
N ALA A 128 4.00 6.25 1.93
CA ALA A 128 3.92 7.32 2.92
C ALA A 128 2.80 7.06 3.95
N SER A 129 1.63 6.64 3.46
CA SER A 129 0.49 6.26 4.32
C SER A 129 0.83 5.08 5.23
N GLY A 130 1.46 4.04 4.68
CA GLY A 130 1.88 2.86 5.42
C GLY A 130 2.95 3.15 6.45
N VAL A 131 3.91 4.05 6.17
CA VAL A 131 4.88 4.53 7.16
C VAL A 131 4.18 5.14 8.37
N ILE A 132 3.28 6.09 8.13
CA ILE A 132 2.54 6.76 9.21
C ILE A 132 1.72 5.74 10.01
N VAL A 133 0.95 4.89 9.32
CA VAL A 133 0.06 3.93 9.96
C VAL A 133 0.83 2.87 10.75
N VAL A 134 1.89 2.29 10.19
CA VAL A 134 2.72 1.30 10.90
C VAL A 134 3.30 1.90 12.17
N LEU A 135 3.82 3.13 12.13
CA LEU A 135 4.34 3.82 13.30
C LEU A 135 3.24 4.06 14.35
N VAL A 136 2.07 4.56 13.93
CA VAL A 136 0.93 4.79 14.83
C VAL A 136 0.46 3.48 15.47
N VAL A 137 0.25 2.44 14.68
CA VAL A 137 -0.27 1.16 15.18
C VAL A 137 0.74 0.52 16.12
N GLU A 138 2.00 0.39 15.71
CA GLU A 138 3.04 -0.29 16.50
C GLU A 138 3.43 0.47 17.77
N LEU A 139 3.51 1.80 17.71
CA LEU A 139 4.02 2.60 18.83
C LEU A 139 2.90 3.15 19.74
N LEU A 140 1.69 3.36 19.23
CA LEU A 140 0.61 4.02 19.99
C LEU A 140 -0.57 3.10 20.30
N VAL A 141 -0.90 2.16 19.42
CA VAL A 141 -2.10 1.30 19.56
C VAL A 141 -1.78 -0.04 20.22
N LEU A 142 -0.86 -0.81 19.64
CA LEU A 142 -0.54 -2.16 20.10
C LEU A 142 0.03 -2.24 21.52
N PRO A 143 0.76 -1.25 22.05
CA PRO A 143 1.19 -1.26 23.45
C PRO A 143 0.03 -1.16 24.44
N LYS A 144 -1.12 -0.58 24.02
CA LYS A 144 -2.31 -0.39 24.86
C LYS A 144 -3.25 -1.59 24.85
N LEU A 145 -3.06 -2.54 23.93
CA LEU A 145 -3.91 -3.72 23.81
C LEU A 145 -3.53 -4.81 24.83
N PRO A 146 -4.52 -5.51 25.43
CA PRO A 146 -4.25 -6.61 26.35
C PRO A 146 -3.39 -7.71 25.73
N ARG A 147 -2.40 -8.22 26.48
CA ARG A 147 -1.54 -9.34 26.07
C ARG A 147 -2.27 -10.68 26.27
N THR A 148 -3.28 -10.96 25.43
CA THR A 148 -4.06 -12.23 25.45
C THR A 148 -3.87 -13.05 24.18
#